data_AF-A0AAJ2SS04-F1
#
_entry.id   AF-A0AAJ2SS04-F1
#
_cell.length_a   1.000
_cell.length_b   1.000
_cell.length_c   1.000
_cell.angle_alpha   90.00
_cell.angle_beta   90.00
_cell.angle_gamma   90.00
#
_symmetry.space_group_name_H-M   'P 1'
#
loop_
_entity.id
_entity.type
_entity.pdbx_description
1 polymer ?
#
loop_
_entity_poly.entity_id
_entity_poly.type
_entity_poly.pdbx_seq_one_letter_code
_entity_poly.pdbx_strand_id
1 'polypeptide(L)'
;MTESDGYATPEATWAAIRSAAKNSAAAVGVQSATLQQLLLFDRLLSRVFEGEGPFVLKGGTRMLAFIPRARATVDIDLETVAASVDDAVTALDGLLERDNGDRLRFVRVGKNQGSGSADQPNVTMIKLIYEAVGTRQRVKLDLAIHDRAGAATVRANPSFRVPLGRDVPAPEYVMIAVEQQIADKVAAMMERHHGGDGRSSRAKDLVDLALIAQNLPCDATMLREALDVQSATRHLDPFTAIDASSSIRGTFATVAKKAPDLELTWQEAEALANRMVAPVLDGSVRSGRWDPFGARGRSASSGDEAGGFDAVLLCEHDHVAAQPETAARVTAVAAVFRTTCMQTGAQRVRWNSRR
;
A
#
# COMPACT_ATOMS: atom_id res chain seq x y z
N MET A 1 30.82 -23.20 -11.57
CA MET A 1 29.93 -22.03 -11.41
C MET A 1 29.06 -21.99 -12.63
N THR A 2 27.81 -22.44 -12.51
CA THR A 2 26.84 -22.33 -13.60
C THR A 2 26.61 -20.85 -13.88
N GLU A 3 26.75 -20.43 -15.13
CA GLU A 3 26.36 -19.08 -15.57
C GLU A 3 24.94 -18.80 -15.06
N SER A 4 24.72 -17.61 -14.51
CA SER A 4 23.39 -17.19 -14.05
C SER A 4 22.40 -17.31 -15.21
N ASP A 5 21.29 -18.03 -15.02
CA ASP A 5 20.20 -18.19 -16.00
C ASP A 5 19.46 -16.87 -16.33
N GLY A 6 19.87 -15.75 -15.71
CA GLY A 6 19.39 -14.40 -15.96
C GLY A 6 19.71 -13.84 -17.35
N TYR A 7 19.41 -12.56 -17.56
CA TYR A 7 19.59 -11.93 -18.87
C TYR A 7 21.06 -11.58 -19.15
N ALA A 8 21.44 -11.50 -20.43
CA ALA A 8 22.80 -11.13 -20.84
C ALA A 8 22.98 -9.62 -20.95
N THR A 9 21.94 -8.86 -21.30
CA THR A 9 22.01 -7.39 -21.45
C THR A 9 20.72 -6.70 -20.99
N PRO A 10 20.76 -5.40 -20.63
CA PRO A 10 19.57 -4.61 -20.31
C PRO A 10 18.51 -4.64 -21.42
N GLU A 11 18.94 -4.61 -22.69
CA GLU A 11 18.06 -4.62 -23.86
C GLU A 11 17.33 -5.96 -24.00
N ALA A 12 17.99 -7.06 -23.65
CA ALA A 12 17.38 -8.39 -23.63
C ALA A 12 16.26 -8.47 -22.58
N THR A 13 16.48 -7.92 -21.39
CA THR A 13 15.46 -7.80 -20.34
C THR A 13 14.30 -6.93 -20.78
N TRP A 14 14.58 -5.79 -21.40
CA TRP A 14 13.52 -4.92 -21.92
C TRP A 14 12.71 -5.58 -23.05
N ALA A 15 13.37 -6.33 -23.95
CA ALA A 15 12.68 -7.12 -24.96
C ALA A 15 11.78 -8.20 -24.33
N ALA A 16 12.23 -8.85 -23.25
CA ALA A 16 11.44 -9.82 -22.50
C ALA A 16 10.23 -9.18 -21.82
N ILE A 17 10.38 -8.01 -21.18
CA ILE A 17 9.25 -7.24 -20.61
C ILE A 17 8.21 -6.93 -21.68
N ARG A 18 8.63 -6.44 -22.86
CA ARG A 18 7.71 -6.15 -23.97
C ARG A 18 6.98 -7.39 -24.46
N SER A 19 7.69 -8.51 -24.57
CA SER A 19 7.11 -9.80 -24.99
C SER A 19 6.09 -10.30 -23.96
N ALA A 20 6.47 -10.35 -22.68
CA ALA A 20 5.62 -10.81 -21.58
C ALA A 20 4.35 -9.96 -21.47
N ALA A 21 4.49 -8.63 -21.58
CA ALA A 21 3.35 -7.73 -21.56
C ALA A 21 2.44 -7.88 -22.78
N LYS A 22 2.99 -8.08 -23.99
CA LYS A 22 2.18 -8.35 -25.18
C LYS A 22 1.35 -9.63 -25.02
N ASN A 23 1.94 -10.66 -24.42
CA ASN A 23 1.32 -11.98 -24.31
C ASN A 23 0.31 -12.06 -23.15
N SER A 24 0.50 -11.28 -22.08
CA SER A 24 -0.25 -11.48 -20.82
C SER A 24 -1.20 -10.34 -20.46
N ALA A 25 -1.12 -9.17 -21.12
CA ALA A 25 -1.91 -8.00 -20.74
C ALA A 25 -3.43 -8.24 -20.78
N ALA A 26 -3.92 -9.02 -21.75
CA ALA A 26 -5.33 -9.39 -21.82
C ALA A 26 -5.77 -10.23 -20.62
N ALA A 27 -4.93 -11.18 -20.16
CA ALA A 27 -5.21 -12.01 -18.99
C ALA A 27 -5.19 -11.20 -17.68
N VAL A 28 -4.31 -10.20 -17.59
CA VAL A 28 -4.27 -9.24 -16.46
C VAL A 28 -5.41 -8.21 -16.54
N GLY A 29 -6.04 -8.04 -17.71
CA GLY A 29 -7.13 -7.10 -17.93
C GLY A 29 -6.69 -5.65 -18.14
N VAL A 30 -5.45 -5.41 -18.56
CA VAL A 30 -4.89 -4.08 -18.80
C VAL A 30 -4.36 -3.92 -20.23
N GLN A 31 -4.02 -2.70 -20.64
CA GLN A 31 -3.36 -2.49 -21.92
C GLN A 31 -1.91 -2.97 -21.90
N SER A 32 -1.38 -3.44 -23.03
CA SER A 32 0.01 -3.93 -23.12
C SER A 32 1.03 -2.86 -22.68
N ALA A 33 0.84 -1.60 -23.08
CA ALA A 33 1.73 -0.51 -22.65
C ALA A 33 1.71 -0.29 -21.13
N THR A 34 0.54 -0.41 -20.50
CA THR A 34 0.39 -0.34 -19.04
C THR A 34 1.12 -1.48 -18.36
N LEU A 35 0.98 -2.71 -18.85
CA LEU A 35 1.69 -3.85 -18.27
C LEU A 35 3.21 -3.75 -18.48
N GLN A 36 3.69 -3.22 -19.61
CA GLN A 36 5.12 -2.93 -19.81
C GLN A 36 5.66 -1.99 -18.74
N GLN A 37 4.92 -0.91 -18.44
CA GLN A 37 5.29 0.05 -17.40
C GLN A 37 5.29 -0.59 -16.00
N LEU A 38 4.27 -1.38 -15.69
CA LEU A 38 4.18 -2.09 -14.41
C LEU A 38 5.31 -3.10 -14.21
N LEU A 39 5.69 -3.82 -15.26
CA LEU A 39 6.82 -4.74 -15.21
C LEU A 39 8.16 -4.00 -15.09
N LEU A 40 8.31 -2.81 -15.68
CA LEU A 40 9.48 -1.96 -15.44
C LEU A 40 9.54 -1.49 -13.98
N PHE A 41 8.40 -1.08 -13.41
CA PHE A 41 8.30 -0.73 -11.98
C PHE A 41 8.65 -1.92 -11.10
N ASP A 42 8.21 -3.12 -11.46
CA ASP A 42 8.52 -4.35 -10.72
C ASP A 42 10.01 -4.69 -10.75
N ARG A 43 10.72 -4.40 -11.84
CA ARG A 43 12.20 -4.54 -11.85
C ARG A 43 12.89 -3.52 -10.95
N LEU A 44 12.41 -2.29 -10.89
CA LEU A 44 12.93 -1.30 -9.95
C LEU A 44 12.66 -1.73 -8.50
N LEU A 45 11.40 -2.04 -8.18
CA LEU A 45 10.96 -2.40 -6.82
C LEU A 45 11.56 -3.71 -6.34
N SER A 46 11.89 -4.64 -7.24
CA SER A 46 12.57 -5.89 -6.86
C SER A 46 13.96 -5.65 -6.28
N ARG A 47 14.62 -4.53 -6.61
CA ARG A 47 15.88 -4.12 -5.97
C ARG A 47 15.64 -3.49 -4.61
N VAL A 48 14.56 -2.73 -4.48
CA VAL A 48 14.16 -2.08 -3.22
C VAL A 48 13.81 -3.13 -2.16
N PHE A 49 13.20 -4.24 -2.57
CA PHE A 49 12.66 -5.27 -1.68
C PHE A 49 13.40 -6.62 -1.71
N GLU A 50 14.60 -6.68 -2.30
CA GLU A 50 15.42 -7.91 -2.36
C GLU A 50 15.86 -8.41 -0.97
N GLY A 51 15.79 -7.55 0.05
CA GLY A 51 16.01 -7.90 1.45
C GLY A 51 15.26 -6.94 2.37
N GLU A 52 15.67 -6.92 3.64
CA GLU A 52 15.15 -5.95 4.60
C GLU A 52 15.72 -4.56 4.27
N GLY A 53 14.84 -3.57 4.19
CA GLY A 53 15.18 -2.21 3.78
C GLY A 53 14.24 -1.18 4.40
N PRO A 54 14.63 0.10 4.42
CA PRO A 54 13.90 1.14 5.13
C PRO A 54 12.74 1.73 4.32
N PHE A 55 12.44 1.18 3.14
CA PHE A 55 11.46 1.72 2.22
C PHE A 55 10.18 0.90 2.25
N VAL A 56 9.05 1.60 2.19
CA VAL A 56 7.71 1.00 2.12
C VAL A 56 6.97 1.58 0.93
N LEU A 57 6.32 0.73 0.13
CA LEU A 57 5.54 1.14 -1.03
C LEU A 57 4.16 1.67 -0.62
N LYS A 58 3.80 2.85 -1.15
CA LYS A 58 2.50 3.49 -0.93
C LYS A 58 1.84 3.90 -2.25
N GLY A 59 0.77 4.68 -2.14
CA GLY A 59 0.18 5.41 -3.25
C GLY A 59 -0.42 4.54 -4.36
N GLY A 60 -0.31 5.02 -5.60
CA GLY A 60 -0.99 4.40 -6.76
C GLY A 60 -0.39 3.07 -7.16
N THR A 61 0.91 2.88 -6.95
CA THR A 61 1.57 1.60 -7.29
C THR A 61 1.18 0.50 -6.30
N ARG A 62 0.98 0.82 -5.02
CA ARG A 62 0.37 -0.11 -4.05
C ARG A 62 -1.06 -0.49 -4.46
N MET A 63 -1.87 0.44 -4.99
CA MET A 63 -3.19 0.10 -5.52
C MET A 63 -3.10 -0.94 -6.64
N LEU A 64 -2.23 -0.72 -7.62
CA LEU A 64 -2.09 -1.61 -8.78
C LEU A 64 -1.52 -2.98 -8.41
N ALA A 65 -0.73 -3.07 -7.34
CA ALA A 65 -0.24 -4.35 -6.83
C ALA A 65 -1.39 -5.28 -6.40
N PHE A 66 -2.50 -4.76 -5.88
CA PHE A 66 -3.66 -5.58 -5.47
C PHE A 66 -4.82 -5.53 -6.48
N ILE A 67 -5.00 -4.40 -7.17
CA ILE A 67 -6.09 -4.13 -8.10
C ILE A 67 -5.47 -3.68 -9.44
N PRO A 68 -5.02 -4.61 -10.31
CA PRO A 68 -4.32 -4.28 -11.55
C PRO A 68 -5.12 -3.36 -12.49
N ARG A 69 -6.45 -3.39 -12.40
CA ARG A 69 -7.40 -2.60 -13.18
C ARG A 69 -7.81 -1.29 -12.51
N ALA A 70 -7.17 -0.91 -11.39
CA ALA A 70 -7.30 0.44 -10.85
C ALA A 70 -6.75 1.49 -11.84
N ARG A 71 -6.99 2.77 -11.56
CA ARG A 71 -6.47 3.84 -12.43
C ARG A 71 -4.95 3.70 -12.59
N ALA A 72 -4.48 3.89 -13.82
CA ALA A 72 -3.04 3.87 -14.10
C ALA A 72 -2.28 4.88 -13.22
N THR A 73 -1.11 4.47 -12.72
CA THR A 73 -0.15 5.34 -12.06
C THR A 73 1.05 5.56 -12.96
N VAL A 74 1.66 6.74 -12.85
CA VAL A 74 2.83 7.13 -13.64
C VAL A 74 4.10 7.19 -12.80
N ASP A 75 3.95 7.20 -11.48
CA ASP A 75 5.02 7.36 -10.51
C ASP A 75 4.95 6.22 -9.47
N ILE A 76 6.10 5.86 -8.92
CA ILE A 76 6.24 4.98 -7.74
C ILE A 76 6.26 5.87 -6.50
N ASP A 77 5.44 5.56 -5.51
CA ASP A 77 5.43 6.28 -4.24
C ASP A 77 6.09 5.41 -3.15
N LEU A 78 7.19 5.87 -2.57
CA LEU A 78 7.84 5.22 -1.42
C LEU A 78 7.80 6.12 -0.18
N GLU A 79 7.80 5.52 1.01
CA GLU A 79 8.02 6.22 2.27
C GLU A 79 9.15 5.60 3.09
N THR A 80 9.80 6.40 3.94
CA THR A 80 10.88 5.96 4.82
C THR A 80 11.05 6.85 6.06
N VAL A 81 11.57 6.27 7.15
CA VAL A 81 11.91 6.97 8.43
C VAL A 81 13.35 7.52 8.45
N ALA A 82 13.92 7.82 7.28
CA ALA A 82 15.31 8.24 7.17
C ALA A 82 15.62 9.54 7.94
N ALA A 83 16.84 9.62 8.49
CA ALA A 83 17.29 10.77 9.28
C ALA A 83 17.40 12.06 8.45
N SER A 84 17.68 11.95 7.16
CA SER A 84 17.76 13.09 6.25
C SER A 84 17.35 12.71 4.82
N VAL A 85 17.08 13.73 4.01
CA VAL A 85 16.84 13.58 2.57
C VAL A 85 18.02 12.88 1.89
N ASP A 86 19.25 13.28 2.20
CA ASP A 86 20.43 12.74 1.52
C ASP A 86 20.74 11.31 1.93
N ASP A 87 20.47 10.92 3.18
CA ASP A 87 20.58 9.52 3.62
C ASP A 87 19.58 8.63 2.88
N ALA A 88 18.32 9.07 2.79
CA ALA A 88 17.26 8.34 2.10
C ALA A 88 17.58 8.15 0.60
N VAL A 89 18.01 9.24 -0.03
CA VAL A 89 18.37 9.34 -1.45
C VAL A 89 19.60 8.49 -1.76
N THR A 90 20.61 8.48 -0.88
CA THR A 90 21.82 7.65 -1.02
C THR A 90 21.52 6.17 -0.83
N ALA A 91 20.72 5.81 0.17
CA ALA A 91 20.29 4.44 0.39
C ALA A 91 19.50 3.90 -0.80
N LEU A 92 18.59 4.69 -1.36
CA LEU A 92 17.81 4.31 -2.52
C LEU A 92 18.68 4.12 -3.77
N ASP A 93 19.61 5.04 -4.07
CA ASP A 93 20.56 4.87 -5.18
C ASP A 93 21.35 3.57 -5.04
N GLY A 94 21.89 3.31 -3.85
CA GLY A 94 22.69 2.13 -3.59
C GLY A 94 21.92 0.81 -3.76
N LEU A 95 20.59 0.81 -3.59
CA LEU A 95 19.73 -0.34 -3.94
C LEU A 95 19.52 -0.43 -5.46
N LEU A 96 19.22 0.71 -6.09
CA LEU A 96 18.79 0.79 -7.48
C LEU A 96 19.92 0.59 -8.51
N GLU A 97 21.17 0.84 -8.11
CA GLU A 97 22.35 0.56 -8.93
C GLU A 97 22.74 -0.92 -8.99
N ARG A 98 22.17 -1.77 -8.12
CA ARG A 98 22.51 -3.20 -8.07
C ARG A 98 21.94 -3.93 -9.28
N ASP A 99 22.74 -4.82 -9.85
CA ASP A 99 22.26 -5.84 -10.78
C ASP A 99 21.77 -7.04 -9.95
N ASN A 100 20.49 -7.35 -10.07
CA ASN A 100 19.87 -8.50 -9.41
C ASN A 100 19.66 -9.69 -10.38
N GLY A 101 20.41 -9.75 -11.48
CA GLY A 101 20.34 -10.86 -12.46
C GLY A 101 19.51 -10.54 -13.70
N ASP A 102 18.86 -9.37 -13.75
CA ASP A 102 18.18 -8.86 -14.94
C ASP A 102 19.03 -7.86 -15.75
N ARG A 103 20.29 -7.60 -15.34
CA ARG A 103 21.24 -6.65 -15.96
C ARG A 103 20.81 -5.20 -15.97
N LEU A 104 19.61 -4.87 -15.50
CA LEU A 104 19.19 -3.49 -15.36
C LEU A 104 19.99 -2.84 -14.23
N ARG A 105 20.20 -1.54 -14.37
CA ARG A 105 20.59 -0.66 -13.28
C ARG A 105 19.82 0.63 -13.45
N PHE A 106 19.35 1.18 -12.35
CA PHE A 106 18.55 2.39 -12.34
C PHE A 106 19.41 3.52 -11.77
N VAL A 107 19.86 4.43 -12.64
CA VAL A 107 20.71 5.55 -12.26
C VAL A 107 19.86 6.81 -12.18
N ARG A 108 20.01 7.58 -11.11
CA ARG A 108 19.28 8.82 -10.95
C ARG A 108 19.74 9.86 -11.97
N VAL A 109 18.77 10.44 -12.69
CA VAL A 109 18.97 11.50 -13.68
C VAL A 109 18.23 12.79 -13.33
N GLY A 110 17.46 12.80 -12.24
CA GLY A 110 16.79 14.00 -11.73
C GLY A 110 16.44 13.88 -10.25
N LYS A 111 16.56 15.01 -9.54
CA LYS A 111 16.14 15.20 -8.14
C LYS A 111 15.55 16.59 -8.02
N ASN A 112 14.27 16.68 -7.68
CA ASN A 112 13.60 17.93 -7.35
C ASN A 112 13.04 17.79 -5.94
N GLN A 113 13.47 18.66 -5.02
CA GLN A 113 12.79 18.76 -3.74
C GLN A 113 11.38 19.32 -4.01
N GLY A 114 10.35 18.57 -3.63
CA GLY A 114 9.03 19.16 -3.55
C GLY A 114 9.03 20.15 -2.40
N SER A 115 8.33 21.28 -2.56
CA SER A 115 7.84 21.96 -1.37
C SER A 115 6.98 20.96 -0.61
N GLY A 116 7.33 20.63 0.64
CA GLY A 116 6.37 19.98 1.53
C GLY A 116 5.05 20.72 1.41
N SER A 117 3.93 20.01 1.26
CA SER A 117 2.64 20.69 1.21
C SER A 117 2.50 21.49 2.50
N ALA A 118 1.98 22.71 2.44
CA ALA A 118 1.61 23.45 3.66
C ALA A 118 0.71 22.59 4.58
N ASP A 119 0.05 21.58 3.99
CA ASP A 119 -0.85 20.62 4.62
C ASP A 119 -0.18 19.43 5.33
N GLN A 120 1.14 19.20 5.16
CA GLN A 120 1.87 18.13 5.84
C GLN A 120 3.22 18.62 6.39
N PRO A 121 3.22 19.38 7.50
CA PRO A 121 4.41 20.06 8.02
C PRO A 121 5.57 19.12 8.42
N ASN A 122 5.27 17.83 8.68
CA ASN A 122 6.25 16.83 9.11
C ASN A 122 6.61 15.82 8.01
N VAL A 123 6.24 16.09 6.75
CA VAL A 123 6.53 15.20 5.62
C VAL A 123 7.40 15.91 4.60
N THR A 124 8.59 15.38 4.37
CA THR A 124 9.46 15.85 3.29
C THR A 124 9.23 15.02 2.04
N MET A 125 8.82 15.65 0.95
CA MET A 125 8.56 15.00 -0.33
C MET A 125 9.66 15.31 -1.34
N ILE A 126 10.24 14.28 -1.93
CA ILE A 126 11.31 14.40 -2.93
C ILE A 126 10.89 13.67 -4.20
N LYS A 127 10.98 14.35 -5.34
CA LYS A 127 10.72 13.75 -6.65
C LYS A 127 12.03 13.34 -7.30
N LEU A 128 12.13 12.08 -7.66
CA LEU A 128 13.30 11.46 -8.24
C LEU A 128 12.96 10.91 -9.63
N ILE A 129 13.91 10.98 -10.54
CA ILE A 129 13.80 10.36 -11.87
C ILE A 129 14.99 9.43 -12.03
N TYR A 130 14.71 8.15 -12.28
CA TYR A 130 15.71 7.14 -12.55
C TYR A 130 15.63 6.70 -14.01
N GLU A 131 16.77 6.45 -14.61
CA GLU A 131 16.89 5.87 -15.95
C GLU A 131 17.38 4.44 -15.85
N ALA A 132 16.66 3.51 -16.51
CA ALA A 132 17.10 2.14 -16.68
C ALA A 132 18.17 2.09 -17.78
N VAL A 133 19.43 2.01 -17.36
CA VAL A 133 20.61 2.11 -18.25
C VAL A 133 20.51 1.11 -19.40
N GLY A 134 20.73 1.57 -20.63
CA GLY A 134 20.66 0.76 -21.86
C GLY A 134 19.26 0.63 -22.48
N THR A 135 18.18 1.00 -21.76
CA THR A 135 16.79 0.75 -22.24
C THR A 135 16.03 2.01 -22.67
N ARG A 136 16.60 3.21 -22.46
CA ARG A 136 15.96 4.54 -22.60
C ARG A 136 14.67 4.72 -21.77
N GLN A 137 14.37 3.78 -20.87
CA GLN A 137 13.18 3.87 -20.02
C GLN A 137 13.49 4.69 -18.78
N ARG A 138 12.51 5.48 -18.34
CA ARG A 138 12.60 6.28 -17.12
C ARG A 138 11.47 5.94 -16.17
N VAL A 139 11.80 5.94 -14.89
CA VAL A 139 10.85 5.75 -13.80
C VAL A 139 10.88 6.98 -12.91
N LYS A 140 9.70 7.52 -12.65
CA LYS A 140 9.51 8.60 -11.69
C LYS A 140 9.17 8.00 -10.34
N LEU A 141 9.73 8.58 -9.29
CA LEU A 141 9.59 8.10 -7.93
C LEU A 141 9.42 9.28 -6.98
N ASP A 142 8.32 9.29 -6.25
CA ASP A 142 8.05 10.24 -5.19
C ASP A 142 8.40 9.57 -3.85
N LEU A 143 9.35 10.17 -3.12
CA LEU A 143 9.84 9.67 -1.85
C LEU A 143 9.36 10.58 -0.72
N ALA A 144 8.55 10.02 0.18
CA ALA A 144 8.10 10.65 1.40
C ALA A 144 9.03 10.28 2.57
N ILE A 145 9.45 11.26 3.35
CA ILE A 145 10.27 11.05 4.55
C ILE A 145 9.52 11.60 5.75
N HIS A 146 9.17 10.72 6.68
CA HIS A 146 8.47 11.04 7.92
C HIS A 146 8.59 9.91 8.94
N ASP A 147 8.40 10.26 10.21
CA ASP A 147 8.48 9.37 11.39
C ASP A 147 7.46 8.21 11.39
N ARG A 148 6.27 8.43 10.80
CA ARG A 148 5.22 7.40 10.70
C ARG A 148 5.42 6.39 9.57
N ALA A 149 6.47 6.51 8.76
CA ALA A 149 6.64 5.64 7.60
C ALA A 149 6.79 4.17 8.06
N GLY A 150 6.04 3.28 7.43
CA GLY A 150 6.02 1.87 7.82
C GLY A 150 5.35 1.57 9.16
N ALA A 151 4.49 2.46 9.69
CA ALA A 151 3.75 2.23 10.93
C ALA A 151 2.93 0.92 10.93
N ALA A 152 2.36 0.56 9.78
CA ALA A 152 1.76 -0.75 9.55
C ALA A 152 2.01 -1.19 8.11
N THR A 153 2.57 -2.38 7.93
CA THR A 153 2.97 -2.91 6.62
C THR A 153 2.42 -4.30 6.34
N VAL A 154 2.34 -4.62 5.06
CA VAL A 154 2.01 -5.95 4.54
C VAL A 154 3.04 -6.37 3.51
N ARG A 155 3.28 -7.67 3.41
CA ARG A 155 4.07 -8.29 2.34
C ARG A 155 3.15 -9.01 1.37
N ALA A 156 3.30 -8.75 0.08
CA ALA A 156 2.57 -9.49 -0.95
C ALA A 156 3.26 -9.44 -2.31
N ASN A 157 2.97 -10.44 -3.14
CA ASN A 157 3.29 -10.42 -4.56
C ASN A 157 2.28 -9.54 -5.31
N PRO A 158 2.72 -8.65 -6.21
CA PRO A 158 1.79 -7.86 -7.04
C PRO A 158 1.05 -8.76 -8.04
N SER A 159 -0.27 -8.61 -8.10
CA SER A 159 -1.19 -9.41 -8.93
C SER A 159 -0.99 -9.23 -10.44
N PHE A 160 -0.28 -8.18 -10.87
CA PHE A 160 0.04 -7.96 -12.30
C PHE A 160 1.30 -8.68 -12.76
N ARG A 161 2.07 -9.31 -11.85
CA ARG A 161 3.35 -9.94 -12.18
C ARG A 161 3.13 -11.11 -13.13
N VAL A 162 3.93 -11.16 -14.19
CA VAL A 162 3.92 -12.24 -15.17
C VAL A 162 5.35 -12.72 -15.43
N PRO A 163 5.56 -14.00 -15.78
CA PRO A 163 6.90 -14.53 -16.05
C PRO A 163 7.58 -13.80 -17.22
N LEU A 164 8.88 -13.49 -17.07
CA LEU A 164 9.68 -12.89 -18.13
C LEU A 164 10.39 -13.93 -19.03
N GLY A 165 10.28 -15.22 -18.67
CA GLY A 165 10.87 -16.33 -19.42
C GLY A 165 12.31 -16.69 -19.00
N ARG A 166 12.90 -15.96 -18.06
CA ARG A 166 14.11 -16.32 -17.33
C ARG A 166 13.87 -16.15 -15.84
N ASP A 167 14.66 -16.86 -15.03
CA ASP A 167 14.61 -16.70 -13.58
C ASP A 167 15.31 -15.40 -13.19
N VAL A 168 14.54 -14.49 -12.59
CA VAL A 168 15.01 -13.21 -12.06
C VAL A 168 14.33 -12.98 -10.71
N PRO A 169 15.02 -12.38 -9.72
CA PRO A 169 14.44 -12.10 -8.41
C PRO A 169 13.13 -11.32 -8.50
N ALA A 170 12.14 -11.83 -7.80
CA ALA A 170 10.79 -11.28 -7.74
C ALA A 170 10.29 -11.33 -6.29
N PRO A 171 10.92 -10.56 -5.37
CA PRO A 171 10.50 -10.54 -3.98
C PRO A 171 9.08 -10.00 -3.83
N GLU A 172 8.45 -10.32 -2.71
CA GLU A 172 7.25 -9.62 -2.26
C GLU A 172 7.57 -8.14 -2.01
N TYR A 173 6.60 -7.27 -2.24
CA TYR A 173 6.73 -5.88 -1.86
C TYR A 173 6.39 -5.69 -0.39
N VAL A 174 7.14 -4.82 0.28
CA VAL A 174 6.73 -4.26 1.58
C VAL A 174 5.90 -3.01 1.31
N MET A 175 4.62 -3.06 1.66
CA MET A 175 3.62 -2.03 1.35
C MET A 175 2.95 -1.52 2.61
N ILE A 176 2.45 -0.28 2.59
CA ILE A 176 1.57 0.19 3.67
C ILE A 176 0.30 -0.69 3.72
N ALA A 177 -0.16 -0.96 4.94
CA ALA A 177 -1.45 -1.61 5.17
C ALA A 177 -2.59 -0.79 4.53
N VAL A 178 -3.68 -1.44 4.14
CA VAL A 178 -4.78 -0.76 3.42
C VAL A 178 -5.42 0.32 4.28
N GLU A 179 -5.45 0.12 5.59
CA GLU A 179 -5.96 1.03 6.60
C GLU A 179 -5.20 2.35 6.61
N GLN A 180 -3.87 2.30 6.52
CA GLN A 180 -3.02 3.48 6.40
C GLN A 180 -3.30 4.23 5.10
N GLN A 181 -3.52 3.50 4.00
CA GLN A 181 -3.87 4.11 2.72
C GLN A 181 -5.25 4.77 2.72
N ILE A 182 -6.25 4.13 3.34
CA ILE A 182 -7.59 4.70 3.52
C ILE A 182 -7.48 5.97 4.36
N ALA A 183 -6.80 5.91 5.51
CA ALA A 183 -6.66 7.03 6.41
C ALA A 183 -5.93 8.23 5.78
N ASP A 184 -4.84 7.99 5.02
CA ASP A 184 -4.15 9.04 4.26
C ASP A 184 -5.10 9.75 3.28
N LYS A 185 -5.96 8.99 2.58
CA LYS A 185 -6.89 9.53 1.57
C LYS A 185 -8.07 10.26 2.19
N VAL A 186 -8.67 9.70 3.24
CA VAL A 186 -9.76 10.34 3.99
C VAL A 186 -9.26 11.65 4.57
N ALA A 187 -8.11 11.64 5.26
CA ALA A 187 -7.56 12.84 5.85
C ALA A 187 -7.27 13.92 4.79
N ALA A 188 -6.68 13.56 3.65
CA ALA A 188 -6.47 14.49 2.54
C ALA A 188 -7.77 15.03 1.92
N MET A 189 -8.88 14.27 1.97
CA MET A 189 -10.20 14.74 1.53
C MET A 189 -10.90 15.63 2.55
N MET A 190 -10.53 15.56 3.82
CA MET A 190 -11.15 16.34 4.90
C MET A 190 -10.37 17.60 5.29
N GLU A 191 -9.18 17.81 4.75
CA GLU A 191 -8.48 19.08 4.80
C GLU A 191 -9.35 20.20 4.21
N ARG A 192 -9.61 21.27 4.99
CA ARG A 192 -10.50 22.38 4.59
C ARG A 192 -9.81 23.54 3.87
N HIS A 193 -8.58 23.35 3.38
CA HIS A 193 -7.80 24.38 2.69
C HIS A 193 -8.17 24.56 1.20
N HIS A 194 -9.35 24.09 0.79
CA HIS A 194 -9.78 24.10 -0.59
C HIS A 194 -10.64 25.36 -0.89
N GLY A 195 -10.29 26.09 -1.96
CA GLY A 195 -11.05 27.27 -2.38
C GLY A 195 -12.51 26.93 -2.75
N GLY A 196 -13.43 27.88 -2.58
CA GLY A 196 -14.87 27.65 -2.77
C GLY A 196 -15.59 27.41 -1.44
N ASP A 197 -16.31 26.30 -1.32
CA ASP A 197 -17.09 25.95 -0.13
C ASP A 197 -16.28 25.27 0.99
N GLY A 198 -14.94 25.29 0.89
CA GLY A 198 -14.03 24.70 1.87
C GLY A 198 -13.96 23.17 1.84
N ARG A 199 -14.73 22.50 0.97
CA ARG A 199 -14.73 21.02 0.84
C ARG A 199 -13.81 20.56 -0.28
N SER A 200 -13.35 19.32 -0.19
CA SER A 200 -12.38 18.77 -1.13
C SER A 200 -12.96 18.42 -2.50
N SER A 201 -12.17 18.67 -3.54
CA SER A 201 -12.43 18.28 -4.93
C SER A 201 -11.41 17.24 -5.44
N ARG A 202 -10.76 16.52 -4.52
CA ARG A 202 -9.73 15.51 -4.79
C ARG A 202 -10.29 14.22 -5.39
N ALA A 203 -10.75 14.31 -6.64
CA ALA A 203 -11.35 13.22 -7.41
C ALA A 203 -10.54 11.91 -7.40
N LYS A 204 -9.20 11.99 -7.44
CA LYS A 204 -8.35 10.79 -7.40
C LYS A 204 -8.48 10.02 -6.09
N ASP A 205 -8.57 10.72 -4.96
CA ASP A 205 -8.67 10.08 -3.65
C ASP A 205 -10.04 9.44 -3.46
N LEU A 206 -11.12 10.08 -3.92
CA LEU A 206 -12.45 9.48 -3.90
C LEU A 206 -12.56 8.23 -4.79
N VAL A 207 -11.99 8.28 -6.01
CA VAL A 207 -11.92 7.11 -6.91
C VAL A 207 -11.13 5.96 -6.25
N ASP A 208 -9.98 6.27 -5.66
CA ASP A 208 -9.16 5.25 -5.01
C ASP A 208 -9.87 4.65 -3.78
N LEU A 209 -10.55 5.46 -2.96
CA LEU A 209 -11.34 4.98 -1.81
C LEU A 209 -12.48 4.07 -2.23
N ALA A 210 -13.21 4.42 -3.30
CA ALA A 210 -14.27 3.58 -3.83
C ALA A 210 -13.71 2.25 -4.38
N LEU A 211 -12.58 2.26 -5.10
CA LEU A 211 -11.91 1.05 -5.57
C LEU A 211 -11.43 0.17 -4.40
N ILE A 212 -10.88 0.76 -3.34
CA ILE A 212 -10.52 0.03 -2.11
C ILE A 212 -11.77 -0.64 -1.53
N ALA A 213 -12.84 0.14 -1.33
CA ALA A 213 -14.09 -0.36 -0.75
C ALA A 213 -14.75 -1.47 -1.59
N GLN A 214 -14.51 -1.54 -2.90
CA GLN A 214 -15.02 -2.61 -3.79
C GLN A 214 -14.18 -3.89 -3.80
N ASN A 215 -12.90 -3.83 -3.42
CA ASN A 215 -11.94 -4.89 -3.74
C ASN A 215 -11.10 -5.38 -2.57
N LEU A 216 -10.88 -4.55 -1.54
CA LEU A 216 -9.95 -4.88 -0.46
C LEU A 216 -10.68 -4.96 0.88
N PRO A 217 -10.38 -5.99 1.68
CA PRO A 217 -10.85 -6.04 3.05
C PRO A 217 -10.00 -5.12 3.95
N CYS A 218 -10.59 -4.57 5.01
CA CYS A 218 -9.86 -3.79 6.01
C CYS A 218 -10.33 -4.12 7.43
N ASP A 219 -9.42 -4.03 8.40
CA ASP A 219 -9.72 -4.21 9.82
C ASP A 219 -10.18 -2.88 10.45
N ALA A 220 -11.31 -2.91 11.17
CA ALA A 220 -11.90 -1.71 11.75
C ALA A 220 -11.06 -1.11 12.89
N THR A 221 -10.35 -1.92 13.65
CA THR A 221 -9.48 -1.46 14.73
C THR A 221 -8.28 -0.72 14.16
N MET A 222 -7.59 -1.34 13.21
CA MET A 222 -6.45 -0.74 12.53
C MET A 222 -6.85 0.50 11.72
N LEU A 223 -8.02 0.50 11.09
CA LEU A 223 -8.55 1.66 10.36
C LEU A 223 -8.84 2.82 11.30
N ARG A 224 -9.45 2.58 12.47
CA ARG A 224 -9.68 3.62 13.47
C ARG A 224 -8.38 4.25 13.92
N GLU A 225 -7.41 3.43 14.33
CA GLU A 225 -6.11 3.91 14.79
C GLU A 225 -5.40 4.75 13.70
N ALA A 226 -5.44 4.29 12.45
CA ALA A 226 -4.89 5.03 11.32
C ALA A 226 -5.61 6.37 11.11
N LEU A 227 -6.96 6.40 11.15
CA LEU A 227 -7.76 7.63 10.99
C LEU A 227 -7.50 8.64 12.11
N ASP A 228 -7.43 8.18 13.36
CA ASP A 228 -7.15 9.02 14.53
C ASP A 228 -5.76 9.66 14.41
N VAL A 229 -4.75 8.87 14.08
CA VAL A 229 -3.37 9.33 13.89
C VAL A 229 -3.28 10.34 12.73
N GLN A 230 -3.94 10.07 11.60
CA GLN A 230 -3.91 10.97 10.44
C GLN A 230 -4.66 12.28 10.70
N SER A 231 -5.77 12.24 11.42
CA SER A 231 -6.55 13.43 11.79
C SER A 231 -5.78 14.29 12.79
N ALA A 232 -5.15 13.68 13.80
CA ALA A 232 -4.35 14.38 14.79
C ALA A 232 -3.12 15.06 14.18
N THR A 233 -2.38 14.35 13.31
CA THR A 233 -1.16 14.90 12.68
C THR A 233 -1.45 16.05 11.72
N ARG A 234 -2.62 16.05 11.07
CA ARG A 234 -3.03 17.14 10.16
C ARG A 234 -3.87 18.23 10.84
N HIS A 235 -4.12 18.11 12.13
CA HIS A 235 -4.97 19.03 12.90
C HIS A 235 -6.35 19.24 12.27
N LEU A 236 -6.98 18.16 11.81
CA LEU A 236 -8.29 18.22 11.19
C LEU A 236 -9.38 18.49 12.23
N ASP A 237 -10.37 19.31 11.85
CA ASP A 237 -11.61 19.42 12.61
C ASP A 237 -12.32 18.06 12.68
N PRO A 238 -13.03 17.72 13.77
CA PRO A 238 -13.78 16.47 13.85
C PRO A 238 -14.78 16.30 12.69
N PHE A 239 -14.82 15.11 12.12
CA PHE A 239 -15.77 14.71 11.07
C PHE A 239 -16.20 13.26 11.28
N THR A 240 -17.41 12.92 10.85
CA THR A 240 -17.97 11.55 10.95
C THR A 240 -18.16 10.89 9.59
N ALA A 241 -17.96 11.62 8.50
CA ALA A 241 -18.09 11.12 7.14
C ALA A 241 -17.21 11.95 6.19
N ILE A 242 -16.89 11.34 5.05
CA ILE A 242 -16.36 12.06 3.88
C ILE A 242 -17.47 12.97 3.34
N ASP A 243 -17.13 14.23 3.10
CA ASP A 243 -18.03 15.26 2.55
C ASP A 243 -17.30 16.02 1.43
N ALA A 244 -17.42 15.49 0.22
CA ALA A 244 -16.82 16.04 -0.99
C ALA A 244 -17.60 17.27 -1.50
N SER A 245 -16.87 18.23 -2.06
CA SER A 245 -17.49 19.37 -2.74
C SER A 245 -18.19 18.91 -4.02
N SER A 246 -19.38 19.42 -4.31
CA SER A 246 -20.08 19.12 -5.57
C SER A 246 -19.30 19.53 -6.83
N SER A 247 -18.31 20.41 -6.68
CA SER A 247 -17.33 20.78 -7.73
C SER A 247 -16.51 19.59 -8.24
N ILE A 248 -16.43 18.49 -7.47
CA ILE A 248 -15.70 17.26 -7.83
C ILE A 248 -16.28 16.55 -9.06
N ARG A 249 -17.56 16.79 -9.40
CA ARG A 249 -18.30 16.05 -10.43
C ARG A 249 -17.53 15.87 -11.75
N GLY A 250 -17.01 16.97 -12.30
CA GLY A 250 -16.33 16.95 -13.60
C GLY A 250 -14.99 16.20 -13.54
N THR A 251 -14.16 16.51 -12.54
CA THR A 251 -12.85 15.89 -12.37
C THR A 251 -12.98 14.41 -12.00
N PHE A 252 -13.97 14.05 -11.20
CA PHE A 252 -14.32 12.66 -10.88
C PHE A 252 -14.63 11.86 -12.13
N ALA A 253 -15.54 12.34 -12.99
CA ALA A 253 -15.88 11.66 -14.23
C ALA A 253 -14.66 11.44 -15.14
N THR A 254 -13.72 12.40 -15.20
CA THR A 254 -12.47 12.25 -15.94
C THR A 254 -11.54 11.20 -15.34
N VAL A 255 -11.44 11.12 -14.01
CA VAL A 255 -10.58 10.15 -13.33
C VAL A 255 -11.19 8.75 -13.39
N ALA A 256 -12.49 8.60 -13.13
CA ALA A 256 -13.20 7.33 -13.15
C ALA A 256 -13.13 6.62 -14.51
N LYS A 257 -13.12 7.36 -15.63
CA LYS A 257 -12.88 6.80 -16.98
C LYS A 257 -11.58 6.01 -17.12
N LYS A 258 -10.60 6.22 -16.24
CA LYS A 258 -9.32 5.50 -16.23
C LYS A 258 -9.33 4.27 -15.32
N ALA A 259 -10.40 4.04 -14.58
CA ALA A 259 -10.63 2.88 -13.71
C ALA A 259 -11.85 2.12 -14.26
N PRO A 260 -11.65 1.19 -15.22
CA PRO A 260 -12.76 0.56 -15.95
C PRO A 260 -13.75 -0.20 -15.06
N ASP A 261 -13.34 -0.60 -13.86
CA ASP A 261 -14.19 -1.35 -12.93
C ASP A 261 -15.02 -0.44 -11.99
N LEU A 262 -14.83 0.89 -12.08
CA LEU A 262 -15.55 1.87 -11.27
C LEU A 262 -16.71 2.48 -12.06
N GLU A 263 -17.85 1.79 -12.07
CA GLU A 263 -19.10 2.25 -12.68
C GLU A 263 -19.99 3.00 -11.66
N LEU A 264 -19.44 4.03 -11.01
CA LEU A 264 -20.15 4.83 -10.01
C LEU A 264 -20.12 6.32 -10.40
N THR A 265 -21.17 7.05 -10.04
CA THR A 265 -21.14 8.51 -9.92
C THR A 265 -20.29 8.93 -8.72
N TRP A 266 -19.94 10.22 -8.63
CA TRP A 266 -19.17 10.71 -7.48
C TRP A 266 -19.96 10.58 -6.17
N GLN A 267 -21.28 10.76 -6.19
CA GLN A 267 -22.12 10.56 -5.00
C GLN A 267 -22.20 9.09 -4.58
N GLU A 268 -22.31 8.16 -5.54
CA GLU A 268 -22.33 6.73 -5.22
C GLU A 268 -20.97 6.25 -4.71
N ALA A 269 -19.87 6.78 -5.26
CA ALA A 269 -18.51 6.52 -4.79
C ALA A 269 -18.30 7.05 -3.35
N GLU A 270 -18.78 8.25 -3.06
CA GLU A 270 -18.78 8.84 -1.71
C GLU A 270 -19.64 8.02 -0.75
N ALA A 271 -20.86 7.64 -1.15
CA ALA A 271 -21.74 6.80 -0.35
C ALA A 271 -21.09 5.44 -0.05
N LEU A 272 -20.45 4.81 -1.05
CA LEU A 272 -19.73 3.55 -0.85
C LEU A 272 -18.54 3.71 0.09
N ALA A 273 -17.72 4.75 -0.09
CA ALA A 273 -16.60 5.01 0.82
C ALA A 273 -17.10 5.25 2.26
N ASN A 274 -18.19 6.01 2.42
CA ASN A 274 -18.80 6.29 3.72
C ASN A 274 -19.40 5.05 4.40
N ARG A 275 -19.91 4.05 3.65
CA ARG A 275 -20.31 2.75 4.26
C ARG A 275 -19.14 2.05 4.95
N MET A 276 -17.92 2.23 4.44
CA MET A 276 -16.70 1.65 5.01
C MET A 276 -16.11 2.51 6.13
N VAL A 277 -16.11 3.85 6.02
CA VAL A 277 -15.36 4.70 6.96
C VAL A 277 -16.23 5.34 8.05
N ALA A 278 -17.48 5.69 7.78
CA ALA A 278 -18.31 6.44 8.73
C ALA A 278 -18.59 5.67 10.03
N PRO A 279 -18.90 4.35 10.02
CA PRO A 279 -19.11 3.59 11.26
C PRO A 279 -17.87 3.52 12.16
N VAL A 280 -16.68 3.62 11.56
CA VAL A 280 -15.42 3.66 12.30
C VAL A 280 -15.18 5.05 12.89
N LEU A 281 -15.47 6.10 12.11
CA LEU A 281 -15.33 7.50 12.52
C LEU A 281 -16.30 7.92 13.64
N ASP A 282 -17.56 7.47 13.58
CA ASP A 282 -18.56 7.76 14.61
C ASP A 282 -18.47 6.84 15.85
N GLY A 283 -17.61 5.82 15.77
CA GLY A 283 -17.33 4.88 16.84
C GLY A 283 -18.41 3.79 17.05
N SER A 284 -19.38 3.66 16.14
CA SER A 284 -20.39 2.59 16.14
C SER A 284 -19.79 1.22 15.83
N VAL A 285 -18.70 1.17 15.05
CA VAL A 285 -17.90 -0.03 14.77
C VAL A 285 -16.49 0.17 15.32
N ARG A 286 -16.13 -0.61 16.36
CA ARG A 286 -14.81 -0.56 16.99
C ARG A 286 -13.92 -1.76 16.66
N SER A 287 -14.49 -2.82 16.12
CA SER A 287 -13.80 -4.06 15.78
C SER A 287 -14.59 -4.78 14.70
N GLY A 288 -13.94 -5.69 13.98
CA GLY A 288 -14.53 -6.41 12.85
C GLY A 288 -13.81 -6.05 11.56
N ARG A 289 -14.34 -6.56 10.44
CA ARG A 289 -13.68 -6.48 9.14
C ARG A 289 -14.66 -6.00 8.08
N TRP A 290 -14.27 -4.99 7.33
CA TRP A 290 -14.91 -4.69 6.06
C TRP A 290 -14.51 -5.80 5.08
N ASP A 291 -15.50 -6.50 4.52
CA ASP A 291 -15.28 -7.50 3.48
C ASP A 291 -16.14 -7.17 2.25
N PRO A 292 -15.54 -6.69 1.15
CA PRO A 292 -16.29 -6.35 -0.06
C PRO A 292 -16.93 -7.55 -0.76
N PHE A 293 -16.56 -8.78 -0.36
CA PHE A 293 -17.08 -10.02 -0.93
C PHE A 293 -18.14 -10.70 -0.05
N GLY A 294 -18.37 -10.22 1.17
CA GLY A 294 -19.28 -10.83 2.14
C GLY A 294 -20.73 -11.00 1.64
N ALA A 295 -21.16 -10.16 0.70
CA ALA A 295 -22.48 -10.25 0.06
C ALA A 295 -22.52 -11.19 -1.17
N ARG A 296 -21.39 -11.47 -1.84
CA ARG A 296 -21.37 -12.27 -3.08
C ARG A 296 -21.52 -13.78 -2.85
N GLY A 297 -21.39 -14.24 -1.59
CA GLY A 297 -21.54 -15.64 -1.21
C GLY A 297 -22.92 -16.03 -0.67
N ARG A 298 -23.88 -15.10 -0.57
CA ARG A 298 -25.23 -15.36 -0.03
C ARG A 298 -26.31 -15.00 -1.04
N SER A 299 -26.46 -15.80 -2.10
CA SER A 299 -27.75 -15.87 -2.80
C SER A 299 -28.45 -17.18 -2.43
N ALA A 300 -29.46 -17.05 -1.56
CA ALA A 300 -30.72 -17.82 -1.52
C ALA A 300 -31.30 -17.87 -0.09
N SER A 301 -31.80 -16.73 0.41
CA SER A 301 -33.10 -16.61 1.10
C SER A 301 -33.16 -15.29 1.90
N SER A 302 -34.29 -14.61 1.78
CA SER A 302 -34.69 -13.33 2.43
C SER A 302 -33.89 -12.10 2.05
N GLY A 303 -34.60 -11.12 1.49
CA GLY A 303 -34.07 -9.84 1.04
C GLY A 303 -33.70 -8.94 2.21
N ASP A 304 -32.42 -8.59 2.26
CA ASP A 304 -31.92 -7.25 2.57
C ASP A 304 -30.56 -7.14 1.88
N GLU A 305 -30.48 -6.35 0.82
CA GLU A 305 -29.23 -6.05 0.12
C GLU A 305 -28.61 -4.78 0.70
N ALA A 306 -27.41 -4.88 1.30
CA ALA A 306 -26.29 -3.95 1.12
C ALA A 306 -25.11 -4.39 1.98
N GLY A 307 -23.93 -4.54 1.36
CA GLY A 307 -22.67 -4.74 2.08
C GLY A 307 -22.39 -3.59 3.04
N GLY A 308 -22.57 -3.85 4.33
CA GLY A 308 -22.04 -3.07 5.45
C GLY A 308 -20.98 -3.89 6.19
N PHE A 309 -20.48 -3.35 7.31
CA PHE A 309 -19.94 -4.21 8.37
C PHE A 309 -21.09 -5.10 8.87
N ASP A 310 -21.41 -6.17 8.14
CA ASP A 310 -22.19 -7.25 8.70
C ASP A 310 -21.38 -7.70 9.90
N ALA A 311 -21.90 -7.41 11.09
CA ALA A 311 -21.33 -7.84 12.35
C ALA A 311 -21.42 -9.36 12.41
N VAL A 312 -20.54 -10.06 11.70
CA VAL A 312 -20.07 -11.36 12.15
C VAL A 312 -19.14 -11.06 13.33
N LEU A 313 -19.78 -10.73 14.45
CA LEU A 313 -19.22 -10.89 15.78
C LEU A 313 -18.89 -12.38 15.93
N LEU A 314 -17.72 -12.80 15.47
CA LEU A 314 -17.05 -13.91 16.11
C LEU A 314 -16.55 -13.36 17.46
N CYS A 315 -17.43 -13.32 18.45
CA CYS A 315 -16.97 -13.43 19.83
C CYS A 315 -16.32 -14.80 19.94
N GLU A 316 -14.98 -14.84 19.95
CA GLU A 316 -14.25 -16.04 20.38
C GLU A 316 -14.49 -16.24 21.88
N HIS A 317 -15.62 -16.86 22.19
CA HIS A 317 -15.80 -17.66 23.38
C HIS A 317 -16.32 -19.01 22.89
N ASP A 318 -15.40 -19.92 22.57
CA ASP A 318 -15.66 -21.32 22.87
C ASP A 318 -14.35 -22.03 23.22
N HIS A 319 -14.41 -22.68 24.37
CA HIS A 319 -13.33 -23.42 24.98
C HIS A 319 -12.89 -24.58 24.09
N VAL A 320 -11.56 -24.71 24.01
CA VAL A 320 -10.82 -25.91 23.65
C VAL A 320 -11.41 -27.13 24.34
N ALA A 321 -12.05 -28.01 23.56
CA ALA A 321 -12.16 -29.42 23.88
C ALA A 321 -11.16 -30.18 23.00
N ALA A 322 -9.96 -30.37 23.53
CA ALA A 322 -8.96 -31.24 22.94
C ALA A 322 -9.36 -32.71 23.16
N GLN A 323 -9.28 -33.53 22.10
CA GLN A 323 -8.90 -34.93 22.21
C GLN A 323 -7.99 -35.33 21.04
N PRO A 324 -7.07 -36.30 21.27
CA PRO A 324 -5.71 -36.27 20.74
C PRO A 324 -5.53 -37.21 19.53
N GLU A 325 -4.30 -37.18 19.00
CA GLU A 325 -3.73 -38.12 18.02
C GLU A 325 -3.90 -37.78 16.53
N THR A 326 -3.08 -36.83 16.08
CA THR A 326 -2.15 -37.09 14.96
C THR A 326 -0.94 -36.17 15.11
N ALA A 327 -0.10 -36.48 16.09
CA ALA A 327 1.25 -35.95 16.19
C ALA A 327 2.15 -36.75 15.27
N ALA A 328 2.57 -36.18 14.14
CA ALA A 328 3.89 -36.40 13.56
C ALA A 328 4.11 -35.42 12.41
N ARG A 329 5.18 -34.63 12.52
CA ARG A 329 5.78 -33.71 11.53
C ARG A 329 5.37 -32.24 11.58
N VAL A 330 5.59 -31.58 12.71
CA VAL A 330 6.26 -30.26 12.76
C VAL A 330 6.97 -30.15 14.12
N THR A 331 8.26 -30.45 14.17
CA THR A 331 9.13 -30.07 15.29
C THR A 331 10.51 -29.77 14.76
N ALA A 332 10.68 -28.55 14.26
CA ALA A 332 11.96 -27.88 14.17
C ALA A 332 11.66 -26.38 14.01
N VAL A 333 12.46 -25.55 14.67
CA VAL A 333 12.37 -24.07 14.73
C VAL A 333 11.50 -23.50 15.84
N ALA A 334 11.77 -23.93 17.08
CA ALA A 334 11.58 -23.10 18.27
C ALA A 334 12.63 -23.49 19.33
N ALA A 335 13.91 -23.18 19.06
CA ALA A 335 14.99 -23.42 20.02
C ALA A 335 16.25 -22.58 19.73
N VAL A 336 16.15 -21.25 19.70
CA VAL A 336 17.29 -20.36 19.99
C VAL A 336 16.73 -19.08 20.61
N PHE A 337 16.61 -19.01 21.94
CA PHE A 337 16.75 -17.79 22.75
C PHE A 337 16.54 -18.14 24.23
N ARG A 338 17.60 -18.68 24.85
CA ARG A 338 17.95 -18.74 26.29
C ARG A 338 19.14 -19.70 26.36
N THR A 339 20.38 -19.23 26.50
CA THR A 339 21.11 -19.01 27.77
C THR A 339 22.44 -18.37 27.32
N THR A 340 22.93 -17.23 27.82
CA THR A 340 23.74 -17.06 29.06
C THR A 340 24.14 -15.57 29.05
N CYS A 341 23.88 -14.76 30.07
CA CYS A 341 24.86 -14.47 31.12
C CYS A 341 24.16 -13.95 32.38
N MET A 342 24.27 -14.73 33.45
CA MET A 342 24.22 -14.26 34.83
C MET A 342 25.62 -13.74 35.24
N GLN A 343 25.64 -12.95 36.32
CA GLN A 343 26.75 -12.28 37.03
C GLN A 343 26.92 -10.83 36.54
N THR A 344 26.49 -9.80 37.27
CA THR A 344 26.63 -9.51 38.71
C THR A 344 25.39 -8.71 39.19
N GLY A 345 24.81 -8.99 40.36
CA GLY A 345 25.15 -8.27 41.59
C GLY A 345 24.00 -7.34 42.03
N ALA A 346 23.15 -7.84 42.94
CA ALA A 346 22.35 -7.13 43.95
C ALA A 346 21.81 -5.70 43.69
N GLN A 347 20.47 -5.54 43.70
CA GLN A 347 19.72 -4.98 44.85
C GLN A 347 18.23 -4.79 44.49
N ARG A 348 17.35 -5.28 45.37
CA ARG A 348 15.91 -5.05 45.33
C ARG A 348 15.62 -3.63 45.81
N VAL A 349 14.91 -2.83 45.01
CA VAL A 349 14.25 -1.61 45.50
C VAL A 349 12.74 -1.80 45.36
N ARG A 350 12.07 -1.92 46.51
CA ARG A 350 10.61 -1.80 46.66
C ARG A 350 10.26 -0.31 46.57
N TRP A 351 9.32 0.05 45.71
CA TRP A 351 8.64 1.35 45.81
C TRP A 351 7.40 1.20 46.69
N ASN A 352 7.45 1.88 47.83
CA ASN A 352 6.37 2.04 48.80
C ASN A 352 5.50 3.21 48.35
N SER A 353 4.20 3.00 48.21
CA SER A 353 3.20 4.05 48.06
C SER A 353 2.75 4.54 49.44
N ARG A 354 3.15 5.77 49.82
CA ARG A 354 2.45 6.63 50.78
C ARG A 354 2.86 8.10 50.56
N ARG A 355 2.00 8.91 49.95
CA ARG A 355 1.07 9.86 50.59
C ARG A 355 0.32 10.62 49.52
#